data_AF-A0A101XDA7-F1
#
_entry.id   AF-A0A101XDA7-F1
#
_cell.length_a   1.000
_cell.length_b   1.000
_cell.length_c   1.000
_cell.angle_alpha   90.00
_cell.angle_beta   90.00
_cell.angle_gamma   90.00
#
_symmetry.space_group_name_H-M   'P 1'
#
loop_
_entity.id
_entity.type
_entity.pdbx_description
1 polymer ?
#
loop_
_entity_poly.entity_id
_entity_poly.type
_entity_poly.pdbx_seq_one_letter_code
_entity_poly.pdbx_strand_id
1 'polypeptide(L)'
;MPGLVPPGGGLGFLDEPVGRLPTVFTNPGTPSSSTPKSKGRKSRNRNEEIRTVRLRLLPNGSQERRLRKLADAAARLWNELNYARLIQFRMMGKIDFKGTEHEFYHKYNSVLGVNAGQVINLNNGAWMSYFKLKEMYEQGKLPKFYGTPSPPGFWKDKVFGKRELRILVRNDRYYID
;
A
#
# COMPACT_ATOMS: atom_id res chain seq x y z
N MET A 1 17.15 -43.02 -40.05
CA MET A 1 18.56 -42.57 -39.99
C MET A 1 19.08 -42.49 -41.42
N PRO A 2 19.90 -41.51 -41.80
CA PRO A 2 20.67 -40.60 -40.93
C PRO A 2 19.99 -39.22 -40.84
N GLY A 3 19.85 -38.56 -39.70
CA GLY A 3 20.71 -38.60 -38.51
C GLY A 3 21.74 -37.49 -38.60
N LEU A 4 21.32 -36.23 -38.49
CA LEU A 4 22.21 -35.09 -38.31
C LEU A 4 22.27 -34.77 -36.80
N VAL A 5 23.27 -35.33 -36.14
CA VAL A 5 23.69 -35.05 -34.76
C VAL A 5 24.92 -34.12 -34.86
N PRO A 6 25.09 -33.16 -33.93
CA PRO A 6 25.83 -31.91 -34.16
C PRO A 6 27.35 -32.08 -33.91
N PRO A 7 28.19 -31.10 -34.27
CA PRO A 7 29.52 -31.03 -33.70
C PRO A 7 29.44 -30.44 -32.29
N GLY A 8 29.76 -31.28 -31.30
CA GLY A 8 30.20 -30.83 -29.99
C GLY A 8 31.67 -30.41 -30.02
N GLY A 9 32.05 -29.51 -29.12
CA GLY A 9 33.46 -29.14 -28.89
C GLY A 9 33.60 -27.71 -28.41
N GLY A 10 33.72 -27.53 -27.10
CA GLY A 10 33.78 -26.23 -26.43
C GLY A 10 35.15 -25.54 -26.47
N LEU A 11 35.13 -24.30 -25.94
CA LEU A 11 36.19 -23.40 -25.44
C LEU A 11 35.49 -22.01 -25.41
N GLY A 12 34.88 -21.56 -24.32
CA GLY A 12 35.56 -21.13 -23.10
C GLY A 12 35.89 -19.64 -23.20
N PHE A 13 34.97 -18.74 -22.89
CA PHE A 13 35.27 -17.33 -22.54
C PHE A 13 34.13 -16.74 -21.69
N LEU A 14 34.49 -16.45 -20.43
CA LEU A 14 33.99 -15.42 -19.51
C LEU A 14 32.62 -15.60 -18.83
N ASP A 15 32.75 -15.86 -17.52
CA ASP A 15 31.83 -15.44 -16.47
C ASP A 15 31.42 -13.97 -16.62
N GLU A 16 30.12 -13.72 -16.70
CA GLU A 16 29.56 -12.41 -16.36
C GLU A 16 28.30 -12.63 -15.51
N PRO A 17 28.33 -12.36 -14.20
CA PRO A 17 27.14 -12.47 -13.38
C PRO A 17 26.14 -11.37 -13.76
N VAL A 18 25.07 -11.83 -14.37
CA VAL A 18 23.79 -11.17 -14.68
C VAL A 18 23.35 -10.20 -13.58
N GLY A 19 23.77 -8.93 -13.69
CA GLY A 19 23.31 -7.83 -12.86
C GLY A 19 21.96 -7.28 -13.32
N ARG A 20 20.89 -8.07 -13.24
CA ARG A 20 19.51 -7.54 -13.35
C ARG A 20 19.09 -6.94 -11.99
N LEU A 21 19.12 -5.60 -11.95
CA LEU A 21 18.57 -4.64 -10.97
C LEU A 21 17.41 -5.12 -10.06
N PRO A 22 17.26 -4.59 -8.83
CA PRO A 22 15.95 -4.13 -8.41
C PRO A 22 15.72 -2.74 -9.01
N THR A 23 15.03 -2.69 -10.14
CA THR A 23 14.44 -1.46 -10.65
C THR A 23 13.46 -0.97 -9.58
N VAL A 24 13.86 0.03 -8.81
CA VAL A 24 12.95 0.76 -7.94
C VAL A 24 12.03 1.53 -8.89
N PHE A 25 10.86 0.96 -9.17
CA PHE A 25 9.78 1.71 -9.79
C PHE A 25 9.30 2.75 -8.76
N THR A 26 9.95 3.91 -8.72
CA THR A 26 9.25 5.14 -8.37
C THR A 26 8.41 5.47 -9.60
N ASN A 27 7.11 5.18 -9.57
CA ASN A 27 6.23 5.70 -10.61
C ASN A 27 6.35 7.24 -10.59
N PRO A 28 6.86 7.89 -11.64
CA PRO A 28 6.84 9.33 -11.72
C PRO A 28 5.42 9.73 -12.09
N GLY A 29 4.78 10.53 -11.24
CA GLY A 29 3.52 11.18 -11.60
C GLY A 29 2.26 10.46 -11.13
N THR A 30 2.02 10.48 -9.83
CA THR A 30 0.67 10.89 -9.40
C THR A 30 0.77 12.38 -9.10
N PRO A 31 0.27 13.29 -9.96
CA PRO A 31 0.11 14.68 -9.54
C PRO A 31 -0.79 14.66 -8.31
N SER A 32 -0.27 15.13 -7.18
CA SER A 32 -1.05 15.29 -5.96
C SER A 32 -2.09 16.38 -6.24
N SER A 33 -3.28 16.00 -6.71
CA SER A 33 -4.43 16.90 -6.82
C SER A 33 -5.03 17.08 -5.43
N SER A 34 -4.25 17.65 -4.50
CA SER A 34 -4.84 18.24 -3.31
C SER A 34 -5.51 19.54 -3.72
N THR A 35 -6.72 19.47 -4.26
CA THR A 35 -7.60 20.64 -4.22
C THR A 35 -7.82 20.95 -2.73
N PRO A 36 -7.41 22.12 -2.21
CA PRO A 36 -7.65 22.45 -0.83
C PRO A 36 -9.15 22.48 -0.61
N LYS A 37 -9.65 21.77 0.41
CA LYS A 37 -11.06 21.82 0.81
C LYS A 37 -11.45 23.28 1.04
N SER A 38 -12.20 23.87 0.13
CA SER A 38 -12.80 25.19 0.29
C SER A 38 -13.92 25.10 1.32
N LYS A 39 -13.58 25.13 2.61
CA LYS A 39 -14.53 25.60 3.62
C LYS A 39 -14.48 27.11 3.59
N GLY A 40 -15.59 27.71 3.15
CA GLY A 40 -15.72 29.13 2.91
C GLY A 40 -15.20 29.98 4.07
N ARG A 41 -14.32 30.92 3.75
CA ARG A 41 -14.19 32.21 4.41
C ARG A 41 -13.37 33.12 3.50
N LYS A 42 -13.98 34.22 3.06
CA LYS A 42 -13.29 35.34 2.43
C LYS A 42 -12.21 35.83 3.41
N SER A 43 -10.94 35.64 3.09
CA SER A 43 -9.85 36.39 3.69
C SER A 43 -8.85 36.74 2.61
N ARG A 44 -8.71 38.05 2.37
CA ARG A 44 -7.73 38.68 1.49
C ARG A 44 -6.37 38.66 2.20
N ASN A 45 -5.58 37.62 1.95
CA ASN A 45 -4.10 37.61 1.96
C ASN A 45 -3.66 36.15 1.92
N ARG A 46 -3.46 35.64 0.70
CA ARG A 46 -2.99 34.28 0.47
C ARG A 46 -1.47 34.30 0.37
N ASN A 47 -0.80 34.44 1.51
CA ASN A 47 0.45 33.72 1.67
C ASN A 47 0.05 32.24 1.73
N GLU A 48 -0.13 31.62 0.56
CA GLU A 48 -0.15 30.18 0.44
C GLU A 48 1.21 29.74 0.96
N GLU A 49 1.29 29.29 2.21
CA GLU A 49 2.48 28.61 2.74
C GLU A 49 2.69 27.34 1.91
N ILE A 50 3.32 27.51 0.76
CA ILE A 50 3.83 26.43 -0.07
C ILE A 50 4.86 25.73 0.81
N ARG A 51 4.61 24.45 1.11
CA ARG A 51 5.50 23.68 1.98
C ARG A 51 6.86 23.59 1.28
N THR A 52 7.88 24.17 1.87
CA THR A 52 9.20 24.37 1.24
C THR A 52 10.17 23.21 1.51
N VAL A 53 9.93 22.39 2.54
CA VAL A 53 10.85 21.32 2.94
C VAL A 53 10.67 20.09 2.05
N ARG A 54 11.63 19.85 1.16
CA ARG A 54 11.77 18.63 0.35
C ARG A 54 12.85 17.74 0.96
N LEU A 55 12.53 16.47 1.16
CA LEU A 55 13.41 15.46 1.74
C LEU A 55 13.62 14.32 0.75
N ARG A 56 14.87 13.91 0.58
CA ARG A 56 15.22 12.70 -0.19
C ARG A 56 15.63 11.60 0.77
N LEU A 57 15.03 10.42 0.63
CA LEU A 57 15.38 9.26 1.45
C LEU A 57 16.58 8.55 0.84
N LEU A 58 17.73 8.58 1.53
CA LEU A 58 18.96 7.88 1.15
C LEU A 58 19.33 6.84 2.22
N PRO A 59 18.58 5.73 2.33
CA PRO A 59 18.81 4.74 3.36
C PRO A 59 20.09 3.94 3.08
N ASN A 60 20.91 3.73 4.12
CA ASN A 60 21.99 2.76 4.06
C ASN A 60 21.46 1.31 4.20
N GLY A 61 22.31 0.31 3.95
CA GLY A 61 21.86 -1.10 3.98
C GLY A 61 21.28 -1.57 5.32
N SER A 62 21.73 -1.00 6.45
CA SER A 62 21.15 -1.30 7.77
C SER A 62 19.77 -0.68 7.96
N GLN A 63 19.58 0.56 7.49
CA GLN A 63 18.32 1.27 7.51
C GLN A 63 17.31 0.60 6.59
N GLU A 64 17.73 0.18 5.40
CA GLU A 64 16.87 -0.53 4.45
C GLU A 64 16.34 -1.84 5.06
N ARG A 65 17.20 -2.64 5.70
CA ARG A 65 16.77 -3.85 6.41
C ARG A 65 15.75 -3.54 7.51
N ARG A 66 15.94 -2.45 8.25
CA ARG A 66 14.99 -2.02 9.29
C ARG A 66 13.66 -1.57 8.69
N LEU A 67 13.69 -0.80 7.60
CA LEU A 67 12.50 -0.36 6.86
C LEU A 67 11.72 -1.54 6.30
N ARG A 68 12.40 -2.55 5.74
CA ARG A 68 11.77 -3.79 5.26
C ARG A 68 11.05 -4.54 6.38
N LYS A 69 11.64 -4.64 7.59
CA LYS A 69 10.99 -5.26 8.75
C LYS A 69 9.72 -4.49 9.17
N LEU A 70 9.77 -3.16 9.17
CA LEU A 70 8.61 -2.32 9.47
C LEU A 70 7.51 -2.45 8.40
N ALA A 71 7.89 -2.46 7.12
CA ALA A 71 6.97 -2.64 6.01
C ALA A 71 6.30 -4.02 6.05
N ASP A 72 7.05 -5.06 6.43
CA ASP A 72 6.52 -6.41 6.58
C ASP A 72 5.50 -6.48 7.72
N ALA A 73 5.82 -5.87 8.88
CA ALA A 73 4.90 -5.78 10.01
C ALA A 73 3.62 -5.00 9.65
N ALA A 74 3.74 -3.90 8.89
CA ALA A 74 2.58 -3.14 8.41
C ALA A 74 1.69 -3.97 7.47
N ALA A 75 2.30 -4.72 6.54
CA ALA A 75 1.56 -5.62 5.65
C ALA A 75 0.88 -6.76 6.39
N ARG A 76 1.53 -7.31 7.42
CA ARG A 76 0.90 -8.31 8.30
C ARG A 76 -0.28 -7.74 9.06
N LEU A 77 -0.13 -6.57 9.67
CA LEU A 77 -1.22 -5.86 10.35
C LEU A 77 -2.41 -5.63 9.41
N TRP A 78 -2.17 -5.07 8.22
CA TRP A 78 -3.23 -4.86 7.23
C TRP A 78 -3.95 -6.18 6.89
N ASN A 79 -3.19 -7.23 6.56
CA ASN A 79 -3.76 -8.49 6.10
C ASN A 79 -4.54 -9.23 7.19
N GLU A 80 -3.99 -9.33 8.40
CA GLU A 80 -4.66 -10.02 9.50
C GLU A 80 -5.92 -9.26 9.96
N LEU A 81 -5.84 -7.93 10.08
CA LEU A 81 -7.00 -7.09 10.41
C LEU A 81 -8.10 -7.22 9.34
N ASN A 82 -7.71 -7.13 8.06
CA ASN A 82 -8.65 -7.23 6.96
C ASN A 82 -9.31 -8.61 6.89
N TYR A 83 -8.56 -9.67 7.18
CA TYR A 83 -9.09 -11.03 7.24
C TYR A 83 -10.15 -11.16 8.34
N ALA A 84 -9.85 -10.71 9.57
CA ALA A 84 -10.79 -10.76 10.68
C ALA A 84 -12.10 -10.02 10.35
N ARG A 85 -11.99 -8.81 9.81
CA ARG A 85 -13.15 -7.99 9.41
C ARG A 85 -13.94 -8.59 8.25
N LEU A 86 -13.26 -9.21 7.29
CA LEU A 86 -13.91 -9.89 6.18
C LEU A 86 -14.74 -11.08 6.67
N ILE A 87 -14.25 -11.86 7.65
CA ILE A 87 -15.03 -12.94 8.26
C ILE A 87 -16.26 -12.37 8.98
N GLN A 88 -16.08 -11.36 9.83
CA GLN A 88 -17.20 -10.72 10.54
C GLN A 88 -18.27 -10.23 9.55
N PHE A 89 -17.85 -9.56 8.49
CA PHE A 89 -18.76 -9.07 7.46
C PHE A 89 -19.50 -10.20 6.74
N ARG A 90 -18.81 -11.30 6.40
CA ARG A 90 -19.44 -12.45 5.73
C ARG A 90 -20.43 -13.20 6.63
N MET A 91 -20.15 -13.31 7.93
CA MET A 91 -20.98 -14.06 8.87
C MET A 91 -22.15 -13.25 9.41
N MET A 92 -21.93 -11.97 9.74
CA MET A 92 -22.90 -11.12 10.45
C MET A 92 -23.38 -9.91 9.64
N GLY A 93 -22.78 -9.65 8.46
CA GLY A 93 -23.06 -8.45 7.66
C GLY A 93 -22.56 -7.14 8.27
N LYS A 94 -21.89 -7.19 9.43
CA LYS A 94 -21.41 -6.04 10.20
C LYS A 94 -19.98 -6.27 10.66
N ILE A 95 -19.26 -5.18 10.92
CA ILE A 95 -17.86 -5.19 11.36
C ILE A 95 -17.77 -4.46 12.70
N ASP A 96 -17.10 -5.08 13.67
CA ASP A 96 -16.75 -4.40 14.92
C ASP A 96 -15.42 -3.64 14.74
N PHE A 97 -15.52 -2.39 14.32
CA PHE A 97 -14.34 -1.54 14.12
C PHE A 97 -13.60 -1.27 15.43
N LYS A 98 -14.32 -1.05 16.53
CA LYS A 98 -13.72 -0.64 17.80
C LYS A 98 -12.96 -1.80 18.45
N GLY A 99 -13.57 -2.99 18.51
CA GLY A 99 -12.92 -4.17 19.06
C GLY A 99 -11.70 -4.59 18.24
N THR A 100 -11.85 -4.68 16.92
CA THR A 100 -10.73 -5.05 16.03
C THR A 100 -9.61 -4.00 16.03
N GLU A 101 -9.93 -2.71 16.11
CA GLU A 101 -8.91 -1.66 16.23
C GLU A 101 -8.11 -1.79 17.52
N HIS A 102 -8.77 -1.95 18.66
CA HIS A 102 -8.10 -2.10 19.95
C HIS A 102 -7.17 -3.31 19.97
N GLU A 103 -7.69 -4.48 19.60
CA GLU A 103 -6.92 -5.74 19.58
C GLU A 103 -5.67 -5.63 18.71
N PHE A 104 -5.84 -5.19 17.46
CA PHE A 104 -4.74 -5.14 16.49
C PHE A 104 -3.77 -4.00 16.77
N TYR A 105 -4.23 -2.88 17.34
CA TYR A 105 -3.35 -1.82 17.80
C TYR A 105 -2.41 -2.36 18.89
N HIS A 106 -2.95 -2.96 19.95
CA HIS A 106 -2.13 -3.50 21.03
C HIS A 106 -1.17 -4.60 20.57
N LYS A 107 -1.61 -5.46 19.65
CA LYS A 107 -0.77 -6.52 19.07
C LYS A 107 0.43 -5.98 18.29
N TYR A 108 0.28 -4.86 17.57
CA TYR A 108 1.32 -4.35 16.67
C TYR A 108 2.03 -3.09 17.16
N ASN A 109 1.55 -2.46 18.24
CA ASN A 109 2.13 -1.21 18.78
C ASN A 109 3.58 -1.40 19.24
N SER A 110 3.97 -2.58 19.73
CA SER A 110 5.36 -2.86 20.13
C SER A 110 6.35 -2.80 18.96
N VAL A 111 5.91 -3.07 17.73
CA VAL A 111 6.75 -3.11 16.53
C VAL A 111 6.63 -1.83 15.69
N LEU A 112 5.40 -1.35 15.50
CA LEU A 112 5.08 -0.23 14.62
C LEU A 112 4.88 1.09 15.38
N GLY A 113 4.70 1.06 16.69
CA GLY A 113 4.33 2.22 17.49
C GLY A 113 3.07 2.91 16.95
N VAL A 114 3.13 4.24 16.88
CA VAL A 114 2.04 5.10 16.37
C VAL A 114 1.62 4.74 14.93
N ASN A 115 2.51 4.15 14.13
CA ASN A 115 2.18 3.75 12.76
C ASN A 115 1.18 2.58 12.68
N ALA A 116 1.03 1.78 13.75
CA ALA A 116 -0.02 0.76 13.82
C ALA A 116 -1.41 1.40 13.64
N GLY A 117 -1.67 2.50 14.36
CA GLY A 117 -2.91 3.24 14.24
C GLY A 117 -3.15 3.80 12.83
N GLN A 118 -2.08 4.20 12.12
CA GLN A 118 -2.20 4.71 10.75
C GLN A 118 -2.63 3.61 9.77
N VAL A 119 -2.08 2.39 9.89
CA VAL A 119 -2.50 1.24 9.06
C VAL A 119 -3.95 0.86 9.36
N ILE A 120 -4.35 0.88 10.63
CA ILE A 120 -5.73 0.59 11.05
C ILE A 120 -6.69 1.64 10.47
N ASN A 121 -6.37 2.93 10.58
CA ASN A 121 -7.17 4.02 10.03
C ASN A 121 -7.32 3.91 8.51
N LEU A 122 -6.25 3.54 7.81
CA LEU A 122 -6.31 3.29 6.37
C LEU A 122 -7.27 2.12 6.05
N ASN A 123 -7.25 1.06 6.86
CA ASN A 123 -8.17 -0.08 6.70
C ASN A 123 -9.62 0.32 7.03
N ASN A 124 -9.84 1.10 8.09
CA ASN A 124 -11.14 1.70 8.42
C ASN A 124 -11.69 2.47 7.21
N GLY A 125 -10.87 3.37 6.63
CA GLY A 125 -11.25 4.15 5.45
C GLY A 125 -11.57 3.29 4.22
N ALA A 126 -10.81 2.22 3.98
CA ALA A 126 -11.07 1.30 2.87
C ALA A 126 -12.42 0.58 3.02
N TRP A 127 -12.75 0.11 4.23
CA TRP A 127 -14.06 -0.50 4.50
C TRP A 127 -15.21 0.48 4.38
N MET A 128 -15.06 1.70 4.90
CA MET A 128 -16.07 2.76 4.76
C MET A 128 -16.32 3.11 3.29
N SER A 129 -15.25 3.19 2.50
CA SER A 129 -15.33 3.42 1.05
C SER A 129 -16.07 2.29 0.34
N TYR A 130 -15.77 1.04 0.69
CA TYR A 130 -16.48 -0.13 0.18
C TYR A 130 -17.98 -0.09 0.52
N PHE A 131 -18.35 0.21 1.77
CA PHE A 131 -19.76 0.31 2.15
C PHE A 131 -20.48 1.41 1.36
N LYS A 132 -19.84 2.55 1.14
CA LYS A 132 -20.44 3.62 0.34
C LYS A 132 -20.62 3.21 -1.11
N LEU A 133 -19.64 2.54 -1.71
CA LEU A 133 -19.73 2.01 -3.06
C LEU A 133 -20.83 0.94 -3.18
N LYS A 134 -20.92 0.03 -2.20
CA LYS A 134 -21.97 -1.01 -2.14
C LYS A 134 -23.36 -0.38 -2.09
N GLU A 135 -23.56 0.62 -1.23
CA GLU A 135 -24.83 1.36 -1.13
C GLU A 135 -25.21 2.04 -2.46
N MET A 136 -24.26 2.73 -3.11
CA MET A 136 -24.49 3.36 -4.42
C MET A 136 -24.81 2.33 -5.51
N TYR A 137 -24.22 1.14 -5.43
CA TYR A 137 -24.41 0.07 -6.40
C TYR A 137 -25.82 -0.52 -6.27
N GLU A 138 -26.25 -0.78 -5.04
CA GLU A 138 -27.61 -1.23 -4.73
C GLU A 138 -28.68 -0.20 -5.12
N GLN A 139 -28.34 1.11 -5.06
CA GLN A 139 -29.21 2.19 -5.52
C GLN A 139 -29.17 2.43 -7.04
N GLY A 140 -28.36 1.69 -7.81
CA GLY A 140 -28.23 1.88 -9.26
C GLY A 140 -27.57 3.20 -9.68
N LYS A 141 -26.89 3.89 -8.76
CA LYS A 141 -26.22 5.19 -9.01
C LYS A 141 -24.82 5.04 -9.61
N LEU A 142 -24.27 3.83 -9.61
CA LEU A 142 -22.97 3.53 -10.20
C LEU A 142 -23.11 3.24 -11.70
N PRO A 143 -22.22 3.79 -12.55
CA PRO A 143 -22.20 3.42 -13.96
C PRO A 143 -22.00 1.92 -14.16
N LYS A 144 -22.76 1.34 -15.11
CA LYS A 144 -22.84 -0.12 -15.34
C LYS A 144 -21.48 -0.79 -15.65
N PHE A 145 -20.51 -0.03 -16.14
CA PHE A 145 -19.18 -0.55 -16.50
C PHE A 145 -18.27 -0.82 -15.28
N TYR A 146 -18.58 -0.29 -14.09
CA TYR A 146 -17.74 -0.51 -12.90
C TYR A 146 -17.91 -1.89 -12.26
N GLY A 147 -18.99 -2.63 -12.59
CA GLY A 147 -19.28 -3.93 -12.00
C GLY A 147 -19.62 -3.87 -10.50
N THR A 148 -19.68 -5.04 -9.86
CA THR A 148 -19.99 -5.17 -8.43
C THR A 148 -18.80 -4.73 -7.58
N PRO A 149 -18.98 -3.80 -6.61
CA PRO A 149 -17.92 -3.43 -5.67
C PRO A 149 -17.42 -4.64 -4.87
N SER A 150 -16.12 -4.70 -4.63
CA SER A 150 -15.48 -5.75 -3.82
C SER A 150 -14.95 -5.19 -2.49
N PRO A 151 -14.95 -5.99 -1.41
CA PRO A 151 -14.33 -5.60 -0.14
C PRO A 151 -12.84 -5.27 -0.29
N PRO A 152 -12.22 -4.61 0.71
CA PRO A 152 -10.80 -4.28 0.67
C PRO A 152 -9.92 -5.50 0.42
N GLY A 153 -8.93 -5.35 -0.46
CA GLY A 153 -7.98 -6.39 -0.81
C GLY A 153 -6.83 -6.56 0.20
N PHE A 154 -6.02 -7.60 0.01
CA PHE A 154 -4.83 -7.88 0.80
C PHE A 154 -3.59 -7.23 0.19
N TRP A 155 -2.63 -6.81 1.02
CA TRP A 155 -1.29 -6.40 0.60
C TRP A 155 -0.45 -7.65 0.34
N LYS A 156 -0.69 -8.24 -0.84
CA LYS A 156 -0.06 -9.45 -1.32
C LYS A 156 0.11 -9.35 -2.82
N ASP A 157 1.30 -9.67 -3.29
CA ASP A 157 1.56 -9.88 -4.70
C ASP A 157 0.79 -11.10 -5.19
N LYS A 158 -0.06 -10.90 -6.20
CA LYS A 158 -0.89 -11.96 -6.77
C LYS A 158 -0.07 -12.99 -7.53
N VAL A 159 1.10 -12.62 -8.06
CA VAL A 159 1.95 -13.48 -8.87
C VAL A 159 2.83 -14.36 -7.98
N PHE A 160 3.63 -13.73 -7.10
CA PHE A 160 4.60 -14.46 -6.27
C PHE A 160 4.05 -14.90 -4.92
N GLY A 161 2.85 -14.44 -4.55
CA GLY A 161 2.22 -14.75 -3.27
C GLY A 161 2.88 -14.10 -2.05
N LYS A 162 3.90 -13.25 -2.25
CA LYS A 162 4.61 -12.55 -1.18
C LYS A 162 3.83 -11.34 -0.69
N ARG A 163 4.05 -10.92 0.57
CA ARG A 163 3.44 -9.69 1.08
C ARG A 163 3.97 -8.48 0.31
N GLU A 164 3.07 -7.57 -0.03
CA GLU A 164 3.43 -6.31 -0.65
C GLU A 164 3.90 -5.35 0.46
N LEU A 165 5.17 -4.96 0.41
CA LEU A 165 5.79 -4.15 1.46
C LEU A 165 5.42 -2.68 1.26
N ARG A 166 4.73 -2.09 2.24
CA ARG A 166 4.32 -0.68 2.23
C ARG A 166 4.73 -0.01 3.53
N ILE A 167 5.20 1.23 3.42
CA ILE A 167 5.54 2.07 4.57
C ILE A 167 4.65 3.30 4.52
N LEU A 168 3.92 3.54 5.60
CA LEU A 168 3.12 4.74 5.74
C LEU A 168 3.97 5.82 6.40
N VAL A 169 4.15 6.92 5.68
CA VAL A 169 4.90 8.08 6.15
C VAL A 169 3.96 9.28 6.20
N ARG A 170 4.07 10.08 7.26
CA ARG A 170 3.25 11.28 7.43
C ARG A 170 3.71 12.36 6.44
N ASN A 171 2.78 12.89 5.66
CA ASN A 171 3.06 13.87 4.59
C ASN A 171 2.56 15.28 4.94
N ASP A 172 2.48 15.62 6.22
CA ASP A 172 1.96 16.92 6.68
C ASP A 172 3.04 18.01 6.72
N ARG A 173 4.30 17.64 7.00
CA ARG A 173 5.41 18.58 7.27
C ARG A 173 6.49 18.64 6.20
N TYR A 174 6.52 17.71 5.25
CA TYR A 174 7.59 17.60 4.26
C TYR A 174 7.09 16.91 3.01
N TYR A 175 7.74 17.20 1.88
CA TYR A 175 7.60 16.44 0.64
C TYR A 175 8.73 15.42 0.54
N ILE A 176 8.40 14.18 0.16
CA ILE A 176 9.40 13.17 -0.18
C ILE A 176 9.62 13.22 -1.69
N ASP A 177 10.88 13.38 -2.08
CA ASP A 177 11.35 13.36 -3.47
C ASP A 177 11.80 11.94 -3.89
#